data_AF-A0A3Q0CTR0-F1
#
_entry.id   AF-A0A3Q0CTR0-F1
#
_cell.length_a   1.000
_cell.length_b   1.000
_cell.length_c   1.000
_cell.angle_alpha   90.00
_cell.angle_beta   90.00
_cell.angle_gamma   90.00
#
_symmetry.space_group_name_H-M   'P 1'
#
loop_
_entity.id
_entity.type
_entity.pdbx_description
1 polymer ?
#
loop_
_entity_poly.entity_id
_entity_poly.type
_entity_poly.pdbx_seq_one_letter_code
_entity_poly.pdbx_strand_id
1 'polypeptide(L)'
;MELTLVGLQYSGKTTFVDVIASDQFSEDMITTVGFNMREITKDNVTIRIWDLGGQPRFRSMWERYCRGVDAIVYMVDAADRETIEVSRKELHNLLDKPHLEGIPEPVCYSE
;
A
#
# COMPACT_ATOMS: atom_id res chain seq x y z
N MET A 1 13.46 -8.37 -2.98
CA MET A 1 12.96 -6.99 -3.06
C MET A 1 11.61 -6.96 -2.37
N GLU A 2 11.44 -6.09 -1.37
CA GLU A 2 10.22 -5.95 -0.58
C GLU A 2 9.48 -4.66 -0.96
N LEU A 3 8.25 -4.80 -1.45
CA LEU A 3 7.40 -3.67 -1.83
C LEU A 3 6.20 -3.59 -0.88
N THR A 4 5.77 -2.38 -0.54
CA THR A 4 4.52 -2.18 0.21
C THR A 4 3.50 -1.36 -0.59
N LEU A 5 2.29 -1.88 -0.74
CA LEU A 5 1.17 -1.17 -1.37
C LEU A 5 0.28 -0.52 -0.30
N VAL A 6 0.12 0.81 -0.39
CA VAL A 6 -0.69 1.65 0.52
C VAL A 6 -1.54 2.65 -0.26
N GLY A 7 -2.59 3.19 0.35
CA GLY A 7 -3.51 4.12 -0.32
C GLY A 7 -4.86 4.18 0.38
N LEU A 8 -5.72 5.12 -0.02
CA LEU A 8 -7.06 5.27 0.55
C LEU A 8 -7.94 4.04 0.31
N GLN A 9 -9.00 3.88 1.11
CA GLN A 9 -9.99 2.82 0.87
C GLN A 9 -10.66 3.05 -0.49
N TYR A 10 -11.00 1.94 -1.16
CA TYR A 10 -11.57 1.93 -2.51
C TYR A 10 -10.64 2.38 -3.63
N SER A 11 -9.36 2.67 -3.35
CA SER A 11 -8.37 3.05 -4.37
C SER A 11 -7.93 1.92 -5.33
N GLY A 12 -8.58 0.76 -5.32
CA GLY A 12 -8.22 -0.37 -6.19
C GLY A 12 -7.09 -1.29 -5.70
N LYS A 13 -6.57 -1.13 -4.48
CA LYS A 13 -5.44 -1.96 -3.97
C LYS A 13 -5.68 -3.46 -4.07
N THR A 14 -6.82 -3.93 -3.57
CA THR A 14 -7.16 -5.36 -3.59
C THR A 14 -7.33 -5.86 -5.02
N THR A 15 -7.94 -5.07 -5.91
CA THR A 15 -8.10 -5.40 -7.32
C THR A 15 -6.75 -5.53 -8.03
N PHE A 16 -5.83 -4.58 -7.80
CA PHE A 16 -4.47 -4.64 -8.33
C PHE A 16 -3.73 -5.90 -7.89
N VAL A 17 -3.88 -6.27 -6.62
CA VAL A 17 -3.35 -7.51 -6.05
C VAL A 17 -3.96 -8.74 -6.70
N ASP A 18 -5.28 -8.79 -6.84
CA ASP A 18 -5.97 -9.93 -7.44
C ASP A 18 -5.52 -10.14 -8.90
N VAL A 19 -5.36 -9.05 -9.65
CA VAL A 19 -4.86 -9.08 -11.04
C VAL A 19 -3.43 -9.60 -11.09
N ILE A 20 -2.54 -9.12 -10.21
CA ILE A 20 -1.16 -9.59 -10.16
C ILE A 20 -1.12 -11.06 -9.70
N ALA A 21 -1.84 -11.41 -8.64
CA ALA A 21 -1.84 -12.75 -8.04
C ALA A 21 -2.33 -13.85 -8.99
N SER A 22 -3.22 -13.51 -9.93
CA SER A 22 -3.80 -14.45 -10.89
C SER A 22 -2.77 -15.17 -11.78
N ASP A 23 -1.53 -14.66 -11.85
CA ASP A 23 -0.49 -15.10 -12.79
C ASP A 23 0.62 -15.97 -12.14
N GLN A 24 0.23 -16.91 -11.27
CA GLN A 24 1.07 -17.84 -10.48
C GLN A 24 1.83 -17.25 -9.30
N PHE A 25 1.15 -16.51 -8.42
CA PHE A 25 1.74 -16.07 -7.15
C PHE A 25 1.21 -16.92 -6.00
N SER A 26 2.06 -17.20 -5.02
CA SER A 26 1.61 -17.73 -3.73
C SER A 26 1.01 -16.59 -2.91
N GLU A 27 -0.28 -16.69 -2.61
CA GLU A 27 -0.99 -15.72 -1.76
C GLU A 27 -1.10 -16.28 -0.34
N ASP A 28 -0.41 -15.62 0.60
CA ASP A 28 -0.62 -15.84 2.04
C ASP A 28 -1.41 -14.67 2.62
N MET A 29 -2.61 -14.96 3.14
CA MET A 29 -3.41 -14.00 3.89
C MET A 29 -3.07 -14.10 5.37
N ILE A 30 -2.43 -13.06 5.91
CA ILE A 30 -2.19 -12.95 7.36
C ILE A 30 -3.27 -12.05 7.94
N THR A 31 -4.31 -12.67 8.51
CA THR A 31 -5.36 -11.97 9.24
C THR A 31 -4.83 -11.57 10.61
N THR A 32 -4.37 -10.33 10.75
CA THR A 32 -4.03 -9.77 12.06
C THR A 32 -5.19 -8.88 12.50
N VAL A 33 -5.58 -8.93 13.78
CA VAL A 33 -6.76 -8.21 14.32
C VAL A 33 -6.84 -6.77 13.78
N GLY A 34 -7.79 -6.52 12.87
CA GLY A 34 -8.09 -5.21 12.30
C GLY A 34 -7.59 -4.93 10.88
N PHE A 35 -6.73 -5.79 10.28
CA PHE A 35 -6.16 -5.60 8.94
C PHE A 35 -6.00 -6.88 8.16
N ASN A 36 -6.18 -6.81 6.84
CA ASN A 36 -5.81 -7.90 5.94
C ASN A 36 -4.46 -7.55 5.31
N MET A 37 -3.45 -8.34 5.64
CA MET A 37 -2.18 -8.31 4.90
C MET A 37 -2.20 -9.46 3.90
N ARG A 38 -1.83 -9.16 2.65
CA ARG A 38 -1.59 -10.16 1.61
C ARG A 38 -0.14 -10.10 1.22
N GLU A 39 0.55 -11.22 1.31
CA GLU A 39 1.91 -11.35 0.77
C GLU A 39 1.84 -12.09 -0.55
N ILE A 40 2.44 -11.48 -1.57
CA ILE A 40 2.54 -12.00 -2.93
C ILE A 40 4.03 -12.14 -3.23
N THR A 41 4.47 -13.36 -3.51
CA THR A 41 5.87 -13.61 -3.90
C THR A 41 5.93 -14.19 -5.31
N LYS A 42 6.77 -13.58 -6.17
CA LYS A 42 7.16 -14.13 -7.47
C LYS A 42 8.65 -13.92 -7.67
N ASP A 43 9.32 -15.02 -7.98
CA ASP A 43 10.77 -15.09 -8.12
C ASP A 43 11.47 -14.49 -6.88
N ASN A 44 12.21 -13.39 -7.06
CA ASN A 44 12.97 -12.70 -6.00
C ASN A 44 12.28 -11.43 -5.48
N VAL A 45 11.00 -11.24 -5.80
CA VAL A 45 10.20 -10.07 -5.43
C VAL A 45 9.06 -10.50 -4.52
N THR A 46 9.00 -9.89 -3.35
CA THR A 46 7.93 -10.06 -2.36
C THR A 46 7.20 -8.73 -2.23
N ILE A 47 5.90 -8.77 -2.46
CA ILE A 47 5.01 -7.62 -2.37
C ILE A 47 4.11 -7.87 -1.17
N ARG A 48 4.21 -7.00 -0.16
CA ARG A 48 3.32 -6.97 1.00
C ARG A 48 2.26 -5.93 0.77
N ILE A 49 1.03 -6.36 0.60
CA ILE A 49 -0.10 -5.46 0.49
C ILE A 49 -0.78 -5.38 1.82
N TRP A 50 -0.97 -4.15 2.26
CA TRP A 50 -1.71 -3.86 3.45
C TRP A 50 -3.06 -3.29 3.03
N ASP A 51 -4.11 -4.11 3.15
CA ASP A 51 -5.48 -3.60 3.14
C ASP A 51 -5.75 -2.96 4.50
N LEU A 52 -5.12 -1.80 4.66
CA LEU A 52 -5.37 -0.85 5.71
C LEU A 52 -6.67 -0.19 5.28
N GLY A 53 -7.81 -0.75 5.70
CA GLY A 53 -9.10 -0.12 5.48
C GLY A 53 -8.93 1.37 5.76
N GLY A 54 -9.03 2.22 4.73
CA GLY A 54 -8.47 3.58 4.71
C GLY A 54 -9.18 4.58 5.63
N GLN A 55 -9.86 4.06 6.65
CA GLN A 55 -10.42 4.77 7.77
C GLN A 55 -9.30 5.54 8.48
N PRO A 56 -9.53 6.82 8.82
CA PRO A 56 -8.52 7.67 9.45
C PRO A 56 -7.82 7.05 10.66
N ARG A 57 -8.54 6.25 11.47
CA ARG A 57 -8.02 5.57 12.67
C ARG A 57 -6.85 4.62 12.41
N PHE A 58 -6.66 4.18 11.18
CA PHE A 58 -5.68 3.18 10.82
C PHE A 58 -4.47 3.74 10.05
N ARG A 59 -4.52 5.01 9.66
CA ARG A 59 -3.45 5.70 8.91
C ARG A 59 -2.14 5.80 9.70
N SER A 60 -2.23 5.87 11.03
CA SER A 60 -1.04 5.86 11.91
C SER A 60 -0.22 4.56 11.85
N MET A 61 -0.78 3.48 11.30
CA MET A 61 -0.05 2.21 11.15
C MET A 61 0.68 2.08 9.82
N TRP A 62 0.37 2.93 8.82
CA TRP A 62 1.03 2.90 7.51
C TRP A 62 2.56 3.00 7.66
N GLU A 63 3.02 3.90 8.53
CA GLU A 63 4.44 4.07 8.88
C GLU A 63 5.12 2.77 9.35
N ARG A 64 4.41 1.96 10.16
CA ARG A 64 4.98 0.72 10.70
C ARG A 64 5.18 -0.34 9.62
N TYR A 65 4.33 -0.32 8.60
CA TYR A 65 4.31 -1.29 7.52
C TYR A 65 5.17 -0.89 6.33
N CYS A 66 5.41 0.40 6.14
CA CYS A 66 6.36 0.91 5.15
C CYS A 66 7.82 0.88 5.64
N ARG A 67 8.09 0.54 6.90
CA ARG A 67 9.46 0.56 7.44
C ARG A 67 10.28 -0.61 6.91
N GLY A 68 11.45 -0.31 6.33
CA GLY A 68 12.42 -1.33 5.89
C GLY A 68 12.09 -1.98 4.54
N VAL A 69 11.13 -1.44 3.80
CA VAL A 69 10.81 -1.87 2.43
C VAL A 69 11.74 -1.18 1.43
N ASP A 70 11.94 -1.80 0.27
CA ASP A 70 12.77 -1.25 -0.80
C ASP A 70 12.05 -0.12 -1.56
N ALA A 71 10.72 -0.20 -1.68
CA ALA A 71 9.88 0.86 -2.23
C ALA A 71 8.43 0.79 -1.76
N ILE A 72 7.76 1.95 -1.82
CA ILE A 72 6.34 2.12 -1.50
C ILE A 72 5.57 2.35 -2.80
N VAL A 73 4.48 1.62 -3.00
CA VAL A 73 3.51 1.85 -4.07
C VAL A 73 2.30 2.52 -3.45
N TYR A 74 2.00 3.74 -3.89
CA TYR A 74 0.87 4.51 -3.37
C TYR A 74 -0.27 4.52 -4.39
N MET A 75 -1.42 3.97 -4.03
CA MET A 75 -2.55 3.82 -4.96
C MET A 75 -3.61 4.89 -4.73
N VAL A 76 -4.03 5.53 -5.82
CA VAL A 76 -5.01 6.62 -5.83
C VAL A 76 -6.09 6.30 -6.85
N ASP A 77 -7.35 6.55 -6.51
CA ASP A 77 -8.44 6.56 -7.49
C ASP A 77 -8.42 7.91 -8.23
N ALA A 78 -8.13 7.92 -9.53
CA ALA A 78 -8.11 9.17 -10.30
C ALA A 78 -9.51 9.63 -10.73
N ALA A 79 -10.50 8.74 -10.72
CA ALA A 79 -11.89 9.08 -10.99
C ALA A 79 -12.54 9.81 -9.81
N ASP A 80 -12.15 9.46 -8.57
CA ASP A 80 -12.65 10.12 -7.35
C ASP A 80 -11.84 11.37 -6.99
N ARG A 81 -12.21 12.49 -7.61
CA ARG A 81 -11.60 13.82 -7.35
C ARG A 81 -11.76 14.32 -5.93
N GLU A 82 -12.78 13.88 -5.19
CA GLU A 82 -12.98 14.31 -3.80
C GLU A 82 -11.91 13.70 -2.89
N THR A 83 -11.44 12.50 -3.23
CA THR A 83 -10.40 11.81 -2.45
C THR A 83 -8.99 12.24 -2.79
N ILE A 84 -8.73 12.85 -3.95
CA ILE A 84 -7.38 13.26 -4.39
C ILE A 84 -6.69 14.16 -3.35
N GLU A 85 -7.37 15.19 -2.85
CA GLU A 85 -6.77 16.11 -1.88
C GLU A 85 -6.49 15.42 -0.54
N VAL A 86 -7.37 14.52 -0.11
CA VAL A 86 -7.15 13.71 1.09
C VAL A 86 -5.96 12.77 0.88
N SER A 87 -5.90 12.13 -0.28
CA SER A 87 -4.85 11.18 -0.67
C SER A 87 -3.48 11.86 -0.68
N ARG A 88 -3.40 13.03 -1.32
CA ARG A 88 -2.19 13.87 -1.33
C ARG A 88 -1.73 14.23 0.08
N LYS A 89 -2.65 14.68 0.94
CA LYS A 89 -2.31 15.03 2.33
C LYS A 89 -1.75 13.83 3.09
N GLU A 90 -2.38 12.66 2.95
CA GLU A 90 -1.92 11.44 3.63
C GLU A 90 -0.60 10.92 3.08
N LEU A 91 -0.37 11.05 1.78
CA LEU A 91 0.92 10.74 1.16
C LEU A 91 2.03 11.61 1.74
N HIS A 92 1.84 12.94 1.80
CA HIS A 92 2.82 13.83 2.42
C HIS A 92 3.03 13.51 3.91
N ASN A 93 1.97 13.27 4.67
CA ASN A 93 2.08 12.87 6.08
C ASN A 93 2.87 11.57 6.27
N LEU A 94 2.80 10.64 5.30
CA LEU A 94 3.55 9.40 5.31
C LEU A 94 5.03 9.65 4.98
N LEU A 95 5.32 10.47 3.99
CA LEU A 95 6.70 10.78 3.57
C LEU A 95 7.44 11.67 4.57
N ASP A 96 6.73 12.48 5.36
CA ASP A 96 7.31 13.28 6.45
C ASP A 96 7.76 12.42 7.64
N LYS A 97 7.58 11.09 7.59
CA LYS A 97 7.98 10.19 8.67
C LYS A 97 9.49 9.93 8.63
N PRO A 98 10.24 10.22 9.71
CA PRO A 98 11.70 10.06 9.73
C PRO A 98 12.14 8.60 9.53
N HIS A 99 11.27 7.63 9.82
CA HIS A 99 11.55 6.20 9.62
C HIS A 99 11.47 5.75 8.16
N LEU A 100 10.96 6.59 7.26
CA LEU A 100 10.87 6.33 5.83
C LEU A 100 11.90 7.14 5.02
N GLU A 101 12.76 7.92 5.70
CA GLU A 101 13.88 8.61 5.06
C GLU A 101 14.79 7.61 4.34
N GLY A 102 15.01 7.83 3.05
CA GLY A 102 15.85 6.98 2.20
C GLY A 102 15.10 5.94 1.37
N ILE A 103 13.80 5.76 1.59
CA ILE A 103 12.95 4.99 0.67
C ILE A 103 12.69 5.86 -0.58
N PRO A 104 12.83 5.31 -1.80
CA PRO A 104 12.51 6.04 -3.03
C PRO A 104 11.10 6.62 -3.00
N GLU A 105 10.90 7.77 -3.68
CA GLU A 105 9.57 8.37 -3.76
C GLU A 105 8.54 7.36 -4.30
N PRO A 106 7.34 7.29 -3.68
CA PRO A 106 6.38 6.27 -4.00
C PRO A 106 5.80 6.46 -5.40
N VAL A 107 5.69 5.34 -6.12
CA VAL A 107 5.06 5.32 -7.43
C VAL A 107 3.55 5.45 -7.23
N CYS A 108 2.98 6.53 -7.74
CA CYS A 108 1.54 6.75 -7.74
C CYS A 108 0.91 5.99 -8.91
N TYR A 109 0.04 5.02 -8.61
CA TYR A 109 -0.77 4.33 -9.62
C TYR A 109 -2.20 4.82 -9.56
N SER A 110 -2.78 5.13 -10.71
CA SER A 110 -4.16 5.59 -10.87
C SER A 110 -4.86 4.85 -11.99
N GLU A 111 -6.07 4.36 -11.73
CA GLU A 111 -7.03 3.92 -12.76
C GLU A 111 -8.06 5.02 -13.05
#